data_AF-A0A8J2J021-F1
#
_entry.id   AF-A0A8J2J021-F1
#
_cell.length_a   1.000
_cell.length_b   1.000
_cell.length_c   1.000
_cell.angle_alpha   90.00
_cell.angle_beta   90.00
_cell.angle_gamma   90.00
#
_symmetry.space_group_name_H-M   'P 1'
#
loop_
_entity.id
_entity.type
_entity.pdbx_description
1 polymer ?
#
loop_
_entity_poly.entity_id
_entity_poly.type
_entity_poly.pdbx_seq_one_letter_code
_entity_poly.pdbx_strand_id
1 'polypeptide(L)'
;MGFFGKNLGIDSSTDQNWSRVLARTRRTNDNKDIISETEIKKLDSLKAEHINNVYSQVNLTLLGNDSVFLPNGQNLADWAPPEDFQTRFVYYLAGYDEDNRPIWIAELGRWNIKKVIEDGYIKEFDLFVKQLAHLAIKSIYERSSDDFPVDEAICVLDFADLKMEQLRHQPTVRYVLGLANEFQSVANKYLGEAIVINTNFAAETLMNLVKPILGGLFERITVYGNNKSQWIPKLLRKLPRKYVPEWYGGSKDFKPLKIYG
;
A
#
# COMPACT_ATOMS: atom_id res chain seq x y z
N MET A 1 -1.73 14.10 33.93
CA MET A 1 -3.06 14.76 33.98
C MET A 1 -3.51 15.00 32.55
N GLY A 2 -4.69 14.49 32.21
CA GLY A 2 -5.08 14.18 30.84
C GLY A 2 -5.38 15.38 29.95
N PHE A 3 -5.30 15.14 28.65
CA PHE A 3 -5.98 15.93 27.64
C PHE A 3 -7.06 15.07 26.98
N PHE A 4 -8.29 15.52 27.16
CA PHE A 4 -9.52 14.98 26.62
C PHE A 4 -9.55 15.05 25.10
N GLY A 5 -10.27 14.09 24.50
CA GLY A 5 -10.50 13.99 23.08
C GLY A 5 -11.12 15.25 22.48
N LYS A 6 -10.54 15.69 21.37
CA LYS A 6 -11.27 16.49 20.39
C LYS A 6 -11.98 15.52 19.45
N ASN A 7 -13.31 15.58 19.46
CA ASN A 7 -14.13 15.07 18.37
C ASN A 7 -13.61 15.65 17.06
N LEU A 8 -13.08 14.79 16.20
CA LEU A 8 -12.88 15.10 14.78
C LEU A 8 -14.29 15.14 14.18
N GLY A 9 -14.87 16.34 14.13
CA GLY A 9 -16.15 16.57 13.48
C GLY A 9 -16.02 16.21 12.01
N ILE A 10 -16.67 15.13 11.62
CA ILE A 10 -16.96 14.83 10.21
C ILE A 10 -17.90 15.94 9.74
N ASP A 11 -17.50 16.71 8.73
CA ASP A 11 -18.40 17.64 8.07
C ASP A 11 -19.41 16.84 7.21
N SER A 12 -20.52 16.46 7.84
CA SER A 12 -21.65 15.75 7.25
C SER A 12 -22.26 16.39 5.99
N SER A 13 -21.86 17.62 5.65
CA SER A 13 -22.32 18.31 4.43
C SER A 13 -21.63 17.81 3.16
N THR A 14 -20.39 17.30 3.26
CA THR A 14 -19.65 16.72 2.12
C THR A 14 -20.16 15.33 1.74
N ASP A 15 -20.44 14.47 2.73
CA ASP A 15 -21.03 13.14 2.52
C ASP A 15 -22.43 13.20 1.88
N GLN A 16 -23.28 14.14 2.31
CA GLN A 16 -24.62 14.31 1.72
C GLN A 16 -24.61 14.74 0.25
N ASN A 17 -23.55 15.41 -0.21
CA ASN A 17 -23.40 15.79 -1.62
C ASN A 17 -22.98 14.58 -2.47
N TRP A 18 -22.19 13.66 -1.94
CA TRP A 18 -21.73 12.46 -2.65
C TRP A 18 -22.85 11.45 -2.91
N SER A 19 -23.66 11.13 -1.90
CA SER A 19 -24.78 10.19 -2.08
C SER A 19 -25.82 10.70 -3.10
N ARG A 20 -25.98 12.03 -3.21
CA ARG A 20 -26.86 12.67 -4.23
C ARG A 20 -26.28 12.64 -5.64
N VAL A 21 -24.96 12.73 -5.78
CA VAL A 21 -24.27 12.61 -7.07
C VAL A 21 -24.33 11.17 -7.58
N LEU A 22 -24.04 10.18 -6.73
CA LEU A 22 -24.12 8.76 -7.08
C LEU A 22 -25.54 8.32 -7.45
N ALA A 23 -26.57 8.82 -6.74
CA ALA A 23 -27.97 8.57 -7.06
C ALA A 23 -28.40 9.16 -8.42
N ARG A 24 -27.79 10.27 -8.86
CA ARG A 24 -28.04 10.85 -10.18
C ARG A 24 -27.34 10.08 -11.30
N THR A 25 -26.08 9.68 -11.10
CA THR A 25 -25.31 8.89 -12.07
C THR A 25 -25.92 7.51 -12.33
N ARG A 26 -26.56 6.89 -11.32
CA ARG A 26 -27.31 5.63 -11.49
C ARG A 26 -28.57 5.81 -12.35
N ARG A 27 -29.31 6.93 -12.21
CA ARG A 27 -30.51 7.20 -13.04
C ARG A 27 -30.18 7.49 -14.50
N THR A 28 -29.01 8.04 -14.78
CA THR A 28 -28.57 8.38 -16.15
C THR A 28 -27.97 7.22 -16.92
N ASN A 29 -27.67 6.07 -16.30
CA ASN A 29 -27.18 4.89 -17.04
C ASN A 29 -28.32 4.01 -17.58
N ASP A 30 -29.54 4.14 -17.03
CA ASP A 30 -30.73 3.42 -17.51
C ASP A 30 -31.43 4.11 -18.70
N ASN A 31 -31.08 5.38 -18.97
CA ASN A 31 -31.46 6.12 -20.18
C ASN A 31 -30.19 6.50 -20.93
N LYS A 32 -30.09 6.20 -22.23
CA LYS A 32 -28.96 6.61 -23.10
C LYS A 32 -28.92 8.12 -23.36
N ASP A 33 -28.96 8.94 -22.32
CA ASP A 33 -28.82 10.38 -22.42
C ASP A 33 -27.35 10.77 -22.41
N ILE A 34 -26.98 11.58 -23.39
CA ILE A 34 -25.64 12.15 -23.56
C ILE A 34 -25.36 13.03 -22.33
N ILE A 35 -24.47 12.56 -21.45
CA ILE A 35 -24.02 13.34 -20.29
C ILE A 35 -23.44 14.65 -20.81
N SER A 36 -23.95 15.78 -20.31
CA SER A 36 -23.47 17.08 -20.74
C SER A 36 -22.02 17.31 -20.33
N GLU A 37 -21.22 18.02 -21.14
CA GLU A 37 -19.83 18.37 -20.79
C GLU A 37 -19.72 19.08 -19.43
N THR A 38 -20.77 19.80 -19.03
CA THR A 38 -20.86 20.49 -17.74
C THR A 38 -20.96 19.51 -16.57
N GLU A 39 -21.71 18.41 -16.73
CA GLU A 39 -21.82 17.36 -15.71
C GLU A 39 -20.54 16.54 -15.58
N ILE A 40 -19.86 16.27 -16.70
CA ILE A 40 -18.54 15.63 -16.71
C ILE A 40 -17.53 16.49 -15.93
N LYS A 41 -17.44 17.80 -16.23
CA LYS A 41 -16.55 18.73 -15.52
C LYS A 41 -16.84 18.81 -14.03
N LYS A 42 -18.12 18.75 -13.64
CA LYS A 42 -18.53 18.74 -12.22
C LYS A 42 -18.17 17.44 -11.51
N LEU A 43 -18.30 16.30 -12.19
CA LEU A 43 -17.85 15.01 -11.66
C LEU A 43 -16.32 14.99 -11.49
N ASP A 44 -15.59 15.54 -12.44
CA ASP A 44 -14.13 15.62 -12.37
C ASP A 44 -13.66 16.56 -11.26
N SER A 45 -14.32 17.71 -11.04
CA SER A 45 -14.00 18.61 -9.93
C SER A 45 -14.27 17.97 -8.57
N LEU A 46 -15.38 17.22 -8.44
CA LEU A 46 -15.71 16.49 -7.21
C LEU A 46 -14.71 15.37 -6.94
N LYS A 47 -14.35 14.59 -7.97
CA LYS A 47 -13.27 13.58 -7.85
C LYS A 47 -11.97 14.22 -7.40
N ALA A 48 -11.59 15.36 -7.96
CA ALA A 48 -10.38 16.08 -7.57
C ALA A 48 -10.43 16.57 -6.11
N GLU A 49 -11.58 17.08 -5.65
CA GLU A 49 -11.79 17.49 -4.25
C GLU A 49 -11.71 16.29 -3.29
N HIS A 50 -12.35 15.17 -3.62
CA HIS A 50 -12.27 13.95 -2.83
C HIS A 50 -10.83 13.41 -2.78
N ILE A 51 -10.13 13.37 -3.91
CA ILE A 51 -8.71 12.99 -3.98
C ILE A 51 -7.86 13.92 -3.09
N ASN A 52 -8.12 15.23 -3.09
CA ASN A 52 -7.42 16.19 -2.23
C ASN A 52 -7.71 15.97 -0.73
N ASN A 53 -8.94 15.61 -0.38
CA ASN A 53 -9.32 15.25 0.99
C ASN A 53 -8.70 13.92 1.43
N VAL A 54 -8.61 12.95 0.53
CA VAL A 54 -7.89 11.70 0.75
C VAL A 54 -6.42 11.99 1.02
N TYR A 55 -5.78 12.81 0.18
CA TYR A 55 -4.40 13.21 0.38
C TYR A 55 -4.21 13.90 1.74
N SER A 56 -5.08 14.83 2.13
CA SER A 56 -4.95 15.50 3.43
C SER A 56 -5.07 14.53 4.62
N GLN A 57 -5.88 13.47 4.51
CA GLN A 57 -5.98 12.43 5.54
C GLN A 57 -4.78 11.46 5.54
N VAL A 58 -4.24 11.13 4.37
CA VAL A 58 -3.00 10.34 4.25
C VAL A 58 -1.83 11.10 4.91
N ASN A 59 -1.74 12.42 4.68
CA ASN A 59 -0.70 13.30 5.24
C ASN A 59 -0.64 13.22 6.76
N LEU A 60 -1.80 13.33 7.42
CA LEU A 60 -1.89 13.30 8.88
C LEU A 60 -1.46 11.95 9.48
N THR A 61 -1.51 10.87 8.69
CA THR A 61 -1.31 9.52 9.21
C THR A 61 0.10 8.96 8.95
N LEU A 62 0.71 9.25 7.80
CA LEU A 62 2.02 8.68 7.42
C LEU A 62 3.22 9.49 7.93
N LEU A 63 3.14 10.82 7.90
CA LEU A 63 4.34 11.67 7.91
C LEU A 63 4.33 12.71 9.04
N GLY A 64 3.32 12.73 9.91
CA GLY A 64 3.14 13.87 10.82
C GLY A 64 3.03 15.18 10.03
N ASN A 65 3.62 16.27 10.52
CA ASN A 65 3.64 17.55 9.79
C ASN A 65 4.54 17.55 8.55
N ASP A 66 5.25 16.45 8.23
CA ASP A 66 6.08 16.39 7.04
C ASP A 66 5.21 16.22 5.80
N SER A 67 5.34 17.15 4.87
CA SER A 67 4.43 17.29 3.74
C SER A 67 4.56 16.13 2.76
N VAL A 68 3.43 15.69 2.19
CA VAL A 68 3.39 14.93 0.93
C VAL A 68 4.01 15.69 -0.24
N PHE A 69 4.41 16.94 -0.01
CA PHE A 69 5.25 17.70 -0.90
C PHE A 69 6.70 17.59 -0.47
N LEU A 70 7.57 17.26 -1.41
CA LEU A 70 9.02 17.41 -1.26
C LEU A 70 9.37 18.89 -0.99
N PRO A 71 10.57 19.21 -0.49
CA PRO A 71 10.98 20.60 -0.22
C PRO A 71 10.88 21.55 -1.42
N ASN A 72 10.85 21.01 -2.64
CA ASN A 72 10.67 21.75 -3.90
C ASN A 72 9.19 21.96 -4.29
N GLY A 73 8.23 21.52 -3.46
CA GLY A 73 6.80 21.61 -3.73
C GLY A 73 6.21 20.49 -4.60
N GLN A 74 7.00 19.47 -4.98
CA GLN A 74 6.52 18.33 -5.77
C GLN A 74 5.75 17.32 -4.90
N ASN A 75 4.57 16.88 -5.34
CA ASN A 75 3.83 15.81 -4.66
C ASN A 75 4.61 14.48 -4.73
N LEU A 76 4.74 13.80 -3.59
CA LEU A 76 5.43 12.52 -3.44
C LEU A 76 4.78 11.42 -4.28
N ALA A 77 3.47 11.46 -4.49
CA ALA A 77 2.77 10.52 -5.38
C ALA A 77 3.22 10.66 -6.85
N ASP A 78 3.66 11.86 -7.24
CA ASP A 78 4.12 12.20 -8.59
C ASP A 78 5.65 12.28 -8.69
N TRP A 79 6.35 11.95 -7.60
CA TRP A 79 7.81 11.89 -7.59
C TRP A 79 8.29 10.69 -8.38
N ALA A 80 9.16 10.91 -9.37
CA ALA A 80 9.76 9.84 -10.14
C ALA A 80 11.02 9.33 -9.40
N PRO A 81 11.04 8.07 -8.92
CA PRO A 81 12.25 7.52 -8.34
C PRO A 81 13.35 7.36 -9.40
N PRO A 82 14.62 7.27 -8.98
CA PRO A 82 15.73 6.95 -9.88
C PRO A 82 15.43 5.74 -10.76
N GLU A 83 15.85 5.76 -12.04
CA GLU A 83 15.52 4.69 -13.01
C GLU A 83 15.96 3.30 -12.53
N ASP A 84 17.08 3.20 -11.82
CA ASP A 84 17.58 1.97 -11.24
C ASP A 84 16.76 1.46 -10.06
N PHE A 85 15.97 2.30 -9.39
CA PHE A 85 15.02 1.85 -8.37
C PHE A 85 13.85 1.13 -9.01
N GLN A 86 13.46 1.58 -10.20
CA GLN A 86 12.29 1.10 -10.89
C GLN A 86 12.37 -0.39 -11.24
N THR A 87 13.59 -0.79 -11.59
CA THR A 87 13.90 -2.17 -11.96
C THR A 87 14.30 -3.05 -10.77
N ARG A 88 14.82 -2.46 -9.69
CA ARG A 88 15.33 -3.21 -8.52
C ARG A 88 14.32 -3.40 -7.40
N PHE A 89 13.38 -2.48 -7.26
CA PHE A 89 12.45 -2.44 -6.13
C PHE A 89 11.01 -2.57 -6.60
N VAL A 90 10.71 -3.61 -7.37
CA VAL A 90 9.40 -3.79 -7.97
C VAL A 90 8.33 -4.07 -6.90
N TYR A 91 7.22 -3.35 -7.01
CA TYR A 91 5.98 -3.61 -6.26
C TYR A 91 4.78 -3.23 -7.13
N TYR A 92 3.61 -3.82 -6.86
CA TYR A 92 2.44 -3.57 -7.70
C TYR A 92 1.14 -3.64 -6.92
N LEU A 93 0.19 -2.80 -7.35
CA LEU A 93 -1.22 -2.94 -7.01
C LEU A 93 -1.80 -4.02 -7.92
N ALA A 94 -1.95 -5.22 -7.39
CA ALA A 94 -2.30 -6.41 -8.16
C ALA A 94 -3.79 -6.47 -8.49
N GLY A 95 -4.65 -5.99 -7.59
CA GLY A 95 -6.09 -6.07 -7.72
C GLY A 95 -6.82 -5.86 -6.41
N TYR A 96 -7.93 -6.57 -6.24
CA TYR A 96 -8.77 -6.51 -5.04
C TYR A 96 -9.12 -7.90 -4.56
N ASP A 97 -9.26 -8.08 -3.25
CA ASP A 97 -9.75 -9.34 -2.68
C ASP A 97 -11.28 -9.46 -2.75
N GLU A 98 -11.85 -10.46 -2.07
CA GLU A 98 -13.29 -10.68 -2.01
C GLU A 98 -14.03 -9.58 -1.22
N ASP A 99 -13.35 -8.99 -0.22
CA ASP A 99 -13.84 -7.87 0.60
C ASP A 99 -13.53 -6.51 -0.03
N ASN A 100 -13.09 -6.51 -1.29
CA ASN A 100 -12.78 -5.32 -2.06
C ASN A 100 -11.57 -4.49 -1.59
N ARG A 101 -10.73 -5.05 -0.71
CA ARG A 101 -9.49 -4.46 -0.23
C ARG A 101 -8.42 -4.50 -1.32
N PRO A 102 -7.64 -3.42 -1.52
CA PRO A 102 -6.50 -3.42 -2.43
C PRO A 102 -5.48 -4.50 -2.07
N ILE A 103 -5.01 -5.23 -3.07
CA ILE A 103 -3.94 -6.23 -2.93
C ILE A 103 -2.63 -5.63 -3.44
N TRP A 104 -1.69 -5.41 -2.53
CA TRP A 104 -0.33 -4.98 -2.82
C TRP A 104 0.62 -6.17 -2.78
N ILE A 105 1.54 -6.24 -3.74
CA ILE A 105 2.56 -7.29 -3.80
C ILE A 105 3.93 -6.63 -3.93
N ALA A 106 4.87 -7.02 -3.06
CA ALA A 106 6.24 -6.52 -3.06
C ALA A 106 7.26 -7.66 -2.96
N GLU A 107 8.29 -7.61 -3.81
CA GLU A 107 9.36 -8.63 -3.89
C GLU A 107 10.54 -8.29 -2.97
N LEU A 108 10.27 -8.12 -1.68
CA LEU A 108 11.24 -7.61 -0.70
C LEU A 108 12.54 -8.40 -0.60
N GLY A 109 12.53 -9.71 -0.83
CA GLY A 109 13.75 -10.51 -0.74
C GLY A 109 14.77 -10.20 -1.84
N ARG A 110 14.33 -9.61 -2.96
CA ARG A 110 15.19 -9.13 -4.06
C ARG A 110 15.71 -7.72 -3.85
N TRP A 111 15.14 -6.98 -2.91
CA TRP A 111 15.56 -5.62 -2.61
C TRP A 111 16.94 -5.66 -1.95
N ASN A 112 17.94 -5.07 -2.62
CA ASN A 112 19.31 -5.02 -2.10
C ASN A 112 19.56 -3.70 -1.35
N ILE A 113 19.01 -3.60 -0.14
CA ILE A 113 19.09 -2.40 0.71
C ILE A 113 20.54 -2.14 1.14
N LYS A 114 21.37 -3.19 1.27
CA LYS A 114 22.82 -3.04 1.48
C LYS A 114 23.44 -2.17 0.39
N LYS A 115 23.17 -2.48 -0.89
CA LYS A 115 23.72 -1.73 -2.02
C LYS A 115 23.23 -0.28 -2.05
N VAL A 116 21.96 -0.03 -1.71
CA VAL A 116 21.41 1.33 -1.56
C VAL A 116 22.22 2.16 -0.58
N ILE A 117 22.55 1.58 0.58
CA ILE A 117 23.34 2.25 1.62
C ILE A 117 24.78 2.48 1.15
N GLU A 118 25.41 1.47 0.56
CA GLU A 118 26.79 1.56 0.06
C GLU A 118 26.95 2.59 -1.06
N ASP A 119 25.91 2.76 -1.88
CA ASP A 119 25.87 3.74 -2.97
C ASP A 119 25.46 5.15 -2.51
N GLY A 120 25.07 5.31 -1.25
CA GLY A 120 24.67 6.60 -0.69
C GLY A 120 23.24 7.05 -1.01
N TYR A 121 22.39 6.17 -1.55
CA TYR A 121 21.02 6.48 -1.98
C TYR A 121 19.95 6.32 -0.88
N ILE A 122 20.34 6.39 0.40
CA ILE A 122 19.43 6.08 1.51
C ILE A 122 18.28 7.08 1.62
N LYS A 123 18.50 8.35 1.22
CA LYS A 123 17.47 9.40 1.27
C LYS A 123 16.43 9.20 0.17
N GLU A 124 16.88 8.86 -1.02
CA GLU A 124 16.03 8.54 -2.17
C GLU A 124 15.22 7.26 -1.88
N PHE A 125 15.83 6.28 -1.21
CA PHE A 125 15.12 5.07 -0.79
C PHE A 125 14.10 5.32 0.30
N ASP A 126 14.38 6.22 1.24
CA ASP A 126 13.38 6.67 2.21
C ASP A 126 12.15 7.31 1.53
N LEU A 127 12.38 8.20 0.56
CA LEU A 127 11.29 8.80 -0.24
C LEU A 127 10.52 7.74 -1.04
N PHE A 128 11.22 6.77 -1.61
CA PHE A 128 10.60 5.66 -2.35
C PHE A 128 9.70 4.80 -1.47
N VAL A 129 10.14 4.41 -0.28
CA VAL A 129 9.33 3.61 0.65
C VAL A 129 8.13 4.43 1.17
N LYS A 130 8.32 5.72 1.44
CA LYS A 130 7.22 6.63 1.82
C LYS A 130 6.20 6.80 0.70
N GLN A 131 6.66 6.89 -0.55
CA GLN A 131 5.80 6.91 -1.72
C GLN A 131 4.97 5.63 -1.84
N LEU A 132 5.58 4.46 -1.63
CA LEU A 132 4.86 3.17 -1.63
C LEU A 132 3.72 3.18 -0.61
N ALA A 133 4.00 3.57 0.63
CA ALA A 133 2.97 3.62 1.68
C ALA A 133 1.87 4.64 1.34
N HIS A 134 2.25 5.78 0.76
CA HIS A 134 1.31 6.80 0.31
C HIS A 134 0.36 6.26 -0.77
N LEU A 135 0.92 5.59 -1.79
CA LEU A 135 0.15 4.97 -2.87
C LEU A 135 -0.75 3.84 -2.35
N ALA A 136 -0.28 3.06 -1.37
CA ALA A 136 -1.09 2.02 -0.73
C ALA A 136 -2.33 2.60 -0.05
N ILE A 137 -2.15 3.64 0.77
CA ILE A 137 -3.29 4.30 1.43
C ILE A 137 -4.20 4.97 0.41
N LYS A 138 -3.64 5.66 -0.59
CA LYS A 138 -4.42 6.27 -1.67
C LYS A 138 -5.32 5.22 -2.34
N SER A 139 -4.82 4.02 -2.60
CA SER A 139 -5.61 2.95 -3.21
C SER A 139 -6.78 2.46 -2.36
N ILE A 140 -6.67 2.53 -1.02
CA ILE A 140 -7.75 2.21 -0.08
C ILE A 140 -8.87 3.23 -0.26
N TYR A 141 -8.54 4.51 -0.16
CA TYR A 141 -9.53 5.58 -0.30
C TYR A 141 -10.15 5.65 -1.70
N GLU A 142 -9.35 5.49 -2.77
CA GLU A 142 -9.86 5.41 -4.15
C GLU A 142 -10.87 4.26 -4.32
N ARG A 143 -10.73 3.19 -3.51
CA ARG A 143 -11.61 2.04 -3.58
C ARG A 143 -12.81 2.13 -2.63
N SER A 144 -12.66 2.85 -1.54
CA SER A 144 -13.68 3.04 -0.52
C SER A 144 -14.85 3.87 -1.05
N SER A 145 -16.06 3.50 -0.67
CA SER A 145 -17.29 4.22 -1.02
C SER A 145 -18.35 4.02 0.05
N ASP A 146 -19.40 4.85 0.08
CA ASP A 146 -20.50 4.72 1.03
C ASP A 146 -21.14 3.32 1.02
N ASP A 147 -21.23 2.68 -0.15
CA ASP A 147 -21.82 1.36 -0.33
C ASP A 147 -20.86 0.20 0.01
N PHE A 148 -19.55 0.46 -0.08
CA PHE A 148 -18.48 -0.52 0.15
C PHE A 148 -17.32 0.18 0.88
N PRO A 149 -17.43 0.38 2.21
CA PRO A 149 -16.37 1.00 2.97
C PRO A 149 -15.17 0.06 2.98
N VAL A 150 -14.04 0.58 2.50
CA VAL A 150 -12.74 -0.09 2.54
C VAL A 150 -11.79 0.81 3.32
N ASP A 151 -11.20 0.27 4.38
CA ASP A 151 -10.28 0.97 5.28
C ASP A 151 -8.91 0.29 5.38
N GLU A 152 -8.79 -0.92 4.82
CA GLU A 152 -7.59 -1.76 4.91
C GLU A 152 -7.13 -2.27 3.54
N ALA A 153 -5.84 -2.60 3.45
CA ALA A 153 -5.23 -3.31 2.33
C ALA A 153 -4.68 -4.67 2.75
N ILE A 154 -4.53 -5.57 1.78
CA ILE A 154 -3.76 -6.82 1.92
C ILE A 154 -2.39 -6.64 1.27
N CYS A 155 -1.34 -7.06 1.97
CA CYS A 155 0.02 -7.05 1.45
C CYS A 155 0.54 -8.48 1.28
N VAL A 156 1.05 -8.83 0.11
CA VAL A 156 1.83 -10.05 -0.13
C VAL A 156 3.30 -9.66 -0.23
N LEU A 157 4.11 -10.19 0.68
CA LEU A 157 5.53 -9.88 0.74
C LEU A 157 6.32 -11.12 0.37
N ASP A 158 7.00 -11.09 -0.78
CA ASP A 158 7.86 -12.17 -1.23
C ASP A 158 9.28 -11.98 -0.72
N PHE A 159 9.74 -12.92 0.11
CA PHE A 159 11.09 -12.94 0.68
C PHE A 159 12.04 -13.88 -0.07
N ALA A 160 11.64 -14.37 -1.25
CA ALA A 160 12.53 -15.08 -2.16
C ALA A 160 13.82 -14.28 -2.39
N ASP A 161 14.94 -14.99 -2.44
CA ASP A 161 16.28 -14.42 -2.68
C ASP A 161 16.86 -13.54 -1.56
N LEU A 162 16.18 -13.39 -0.40
CA LEU A 162 16.78 -12.70 0.74
C LEU A 162 18.04 -13.45 1.22
N LYS A 163 19.17 -12.75 1.27
CA LYS A 163 20.48 -13.33 1.60
C LYS A 163 20.89 -12.97 3.03
N MET A 164 21.49 -13.94 3.72
CA MET A 164 22.11 -13.71 5.04
C MET A 164 23.16 -12.60 5.03
N GLU A 165 23.80 -12.35 3.89
CA GLU A 165 24.76 -11.26 3.74
C GLU A 165 24.13 -9.88 4.05
N GLN A 166 22.88 -9.64 3.62
CA GLN A 166 22.17 -8.40 3.92
C GLN A 166 21.94 -8.23 5.43
N LEU A 167 21.69 -9.34 6.14
CA LEU A 167 21.46 -9.35 7.59
C LEU A 167 22.74 -9.30 8.43
N ARG A 168 23.90 -9.57 7.84
CA ARG A 168 25.20 -9.35 8.51
C ARG A 168 25.64 -7.89 8.40
N HIS A 169 25.12 -7.15 7.42
CA HIS A 169 25.41 -5.73 7.25
C HIS A 169 24.62 -4.90 8.27
N GLN A 170 25.28 -4.52 9.37
CA GLN A 170 24.66 -3.81 10.50
C GLN A 170 23.89 -2.53 10.11
N PRO A 171 24.40 -1.66 9.21
CA PRO A 171 23.62 -0.51 8.75
C PRO A 171 22.30 -0.90 8.09
N THR A 172 22.29 -1.95 7.26
CA THR A 172 21.06 -2.46 6.62
C THR A 172 20.06 -2.95 7.65
N VAL A 173 20.51 -3.75 8.63
CA VAL A 173 19.61 -4.25 9.68
C VAL A 173 19.01 -3.09 10.47
N ARG A 174 19.83 -2.13 10.92
CA ARG A 174 19.35 -0.96 11.67
C ARG A 174 18.33 -0.15 10.86
N TYR A 175 18.60 0.05 9.58
CA TYR A 175 17.69 0.77 8.71
C TYR A 175 16.35 0.04 8.53
N VAL A 176 16.37 -1.27 8.25
CA VAL A 176 15.14 -2.08 8.12
C VAL A 176 14.33 -2.11 9.42
N LEU A 177 14.99 -2.21 10.58
CA LEU A 177 14.30 -2.12 11.88
C LEU A 177 13.72 -0.72 12.12
N GLY A 178 14.41 0.33 11.67
CA GLY A 178 13.90 1.71 11.67
C GLY A 178 12.64 1.86 10.83
N LEU A 179 12.65 1.35 9.59
CA LEU A 179 11.47 1.33 8.72
C LEU A 179 10.31 0.56 9.35
N ALA A 180 10.58 -0.63 9.92
CA ALA A 180 9.54 -1.41 10.60
C ALA A 180 8.88 -0.65 11.75
N ASN A 181 9.67 0.14 12.49
CA ASN A 181 9.17 0.98 13.58
C ASN A 181 8.37 2.18 13.05
N GLU A 182 8.84 2.85 12.01
CA GLU A 182 8.17 4.00 11.39
C GLU A 182 6.81 3.63 10.80
N PHE A 183 6.74 2.52 10.06
CA PHE A 183 5.50 2.07 9.41
C PHE A 183 4.53 1.34 10.34
N GLN A 184 4.87 1.17 11.63
CA GLN A 184 3.99 0.46 12.56
C GLN A 184 2.65 1.19 12.77
N SER A 185 2.66 2.51 12.95
CA SER A 185 1.44 3.30 13.15
C SER A 185 0.52 3.23 11.93
N VAL A 186 1.13 3.28 10.75
CA VAL A 186 0.49 3.17 9.44
C VAL A 186 -0.18 1.82 9.29
N ALA A 187 0.59 0.75 9.49
CA ALA A 187 0.12 -0.61 9.33
C ALA A 187 -0.97 -0.94 10.37
N ASN A 188 -0.86 -0.47 11.60
CA ASN A 188 -1.92 -0.65 12.61
C ASN A 188 -3.29 -0.13 12.14
N LYS A 189 -3.30 0.95 11.34
CA LYS A 189 -4.54 1.55 10.84
C LYS A 189 -5.01 0.97 9.51
N TYR A 190 -4.09 0.68 8.58
CA TYR A 190 -4.44 0.39 7.18
C TYR A 190 -4.07 -1.02 6.70
N LEU A 191 -3.39 -1.83 7.52
CA LEU A 191 -3.06 -3.21 7.16
C LEU A 191 -4.13 -4.16 7.72
N GLY A 192 -4.87 -4.81 6.83
CA GLY A 192 -5.78 -5.89 7.21
C GLY A 192 -5.03 -7.20 7.42
N GLU A 193 -4.25 -7.62 6.42
CA GLU A 193 -3.42 -8.83 6.51
C GLU A 193 -2.11 -8.65 5.72
N ALA A 194 -1.00 -9.13 6.29
CA ALA A 194 0.23 -9.35 5.53
C ALA A 194 0.50 -10.84 5.36
N ILE A 195 0.76 -11.26 4.13
CA ILE A 195 1.06 -12.64 3.76
C ILE A 195 2.52 -12.70 3.30
N VAL A 196 3.39 -13.26 4.14
CA VAL A 196 4.81 -13.42 3.83
C VAL A 196 5.03 -14.80 3.20
N ILE A 197 5.60 -14.84 1.99
CA ILE A 197 5.87 -16.08 1.24
C ILE A 197 7.36 -16.26 0.96
N ASN A 198 7.72 -17.49 0.58
CA ASN A 198 9.08 -17.89 0.25
C ASN A 198 10.09 -17.59 1.38
N THR A 199 9.67 -17.76 2.63
CA THR A 199 10.52 -17.51 3.79
C THR A 199 11.63 -18.57 3.83
N ASN A 200 12.88 -18.14 3.68
CA ASN A 200 14.09 -18.95 3.92
C ASN A 200 14.69 -18.63 5.30
N PHE A 201 15.83 -19.24 5.64
CA PHE A 201 16.50 -19.00 6.93
C PHE A 201 16.82 -17.51 7.20
N ALA A 202 17.19 -16.74 6.16
CA ALA A 202 17.43 -15.31 6.31
C ALA A 202 16.13 -14.57 6.62
N ALA A 203 15.05 -14.87 5.90
CA ALA A 203 13.74 -14.29 6.15
C ALA A 203 13.22 -14.62 7.56
N GLU A 204 13.36 -15.86 8.03
CA GLU A 204 13.02 -16.24 9.41
C GLU A 204 13.83 -15.44 10.43
N THR A 205 15.13 -15.27 10.18
CA THR A 205 16.01 -14.45 11.03
C THR A 205 15.52 -13.01 11.09
N LEU A 206 15.22 -12.40 9.94
CA LEU A 206 14.68 -11.04 9.88
C LEU A 206 13.33 -10.92 10.58
N MET A 207 12.42 -11.87 10.36
CA MET A 207 11.10 -11.90 11.01
C MET A 207 11.21 -11.95 12.54
N ASN A 208 12.16 -12.70 13.08
CA ASN A 208 12.42 -12.74 14.53
C ASN A 208 12.95 -11.40 15.06
N LEU A 209 13.70 -10.63 14.26
CA LEU A 209 14.21 -9.31 14.65
C LEU A 209 13.11 -8.23 14.62
N VAL A 210 12.21 -8.26 13.63
CA VAL A 210 11.12 -7.26 13.51
C VAL A 210 9.95 -7.56 14.44
N LYS A 211 9.71 -8.82 14.80
CA LYS A 211 8.60 -9.24 15.66
C LYS A 211 8.43 -8.40 16.94
N PRO A 212 9.45 -8.15 17.77
CA PRO A 212 9.30 -7.33 18.97
C PRO A 212 8.94 -5.86 18.66
N ILE A 213 9.33 -5.34 17.50
CA ILE A 213 9.00 -3.98 17.07
C ILE A 213 7.52 -3.91 16.68
N LEU A 214 7.05 -4.88 15.88
CA LEU A 214 5.67 -4.89 15.37
C LEU A 214 4.64 -5.17 16.48
N GLY A 215 5.00 -5.89 17.54
CA GLY A 215 4.11 -6.14 18.67
C GLY A 215 2.83 -6.86 18.24
N GLY A 216 1.65 -6.32 18.63
CA GLY A 216 0.35 -6.90 18.26
C GLY A 216 0.07 -6.91 16.76
N LEU A 217 0.70 -6.04 15.97
CA LEU A 217 0.58 -6.05 14.50
C LEU A 217 1.07 -7.37 13.90
N PHE A 218 2.02 -8.04 14.55
CA PHE A 218 2.56 -9.31 14.10
C PHE A 218 1.49 -10.41 14.00
N GLU A 219 0.38 -10.31 14.76
CA GLU A 219 -0.75 -11.25 14.68
C GLU A 219 -1.49 -11.18 13.35
N ARG A 220 -1.39 -10.05 12.62
CA ARG A 220 -1.94 -9.88 11.26
C ARG A 220 -0.99 -10.40 10.17
N ILE A 221 0.15 -10.96 10.55
CA ILE A 221 1.18 -11.43 9.62
C ILE A 221 1.15 -12.97 9.56
N THR A 222 0.72 -13.49 8.41
CA THR A 222 0.80 -14.92 8.12
C THR A 222 2.12 -15.23 7.40
N VAL A 223 2.98 -16.04 8.03
CA VAL A 223 4.29 -16.41 7.46
C VAL A 223 4.24 -17.82 6.88
N TYR A 224 4.64 -17.94 5.62
CA TYR A 224 4.81 -19.21 4.92
C TYR A 224 6.28 -19.44 4.55
N GLY A 225 6.73 -20.69 4.72
CA GLY A 225 8.06 -21.12 4.30
C GLY A 225 8.24 -21.14 2.77
N ASN A 226 9.32 -21.78 2.30
CA ASN A 226 9.68 -21.84 0.88
C ASN A 226 8.96 -22.91 0.05
N ASN A 227 8.15 -23.78 0.66
CA ASN A 227 7.46 -24.85 -0.06
C ASN A 227 6.21 -24.33 -0.80
N LYS A 228 6.35 -24.07 -2.11
CA LYS A 228 5.27 -23.59 -2.98
C LYS A 228 4.00 -24.44 -2.93
N SER A 229 4.14 -25.76 -2.88
CA SER A 229 3.00 -26.69 -2.82
C SER A 229 2.17 -26.53 -1.54
N GLN A 230 2.75 -25.96 -0.48
CA GLN A 230 2.04 -25.70 0.77
C GLN A 230 1.42 -24.31 0.83
N TRP A 231 2.12 -23.27 0.35
CA TRP A 231 1.65 -21.89 0.51
C TRP A 231 0.78 -21.39 -0.63
N ILE A 232 0.99 -21.86 -1.87
CA ILE A 232 0.15 -21.45 -3.03
C ILE A 232 -1.32 -21.75 -2.78
N PRO A 233 -1.73 -22.97 -2.36
CA PRO A 233 -3.15 -23.24 -2.11
C PRO A 233 -3.73 -22.35 -1.00
N LYS A 234 -2.91 -21.96 -0.01
CA LYS A 234 -3.36 -21.09 1.08
C LYS A 234 -3.52 -19.64 0.63
N LEU A 235 -2.62 -19.15 -0.22
CA LEU A 235 -2.68 -17.83 -0.84
C LEU A 235 -3.93 -17.70 -1.72
N LEU A 236 -4.19 -18.69 -2.58
CA LEU A 236 -5.32 -18.69 -3.51
C LEU A 236 -6.69 -18.90 -2.85
N ARG A 237 -6.72 -19.33 -1.57
CA ARG A 237 -7.94 -19.33 -0.77
C ARG A 237 -8.32 -17.95 -0.24
N LYS A 238 -7.37 -17.02 -0.20
CA LYS A 238 -7.56 -15.65 0.30
C LYS A 238 -7.67 -14.65 -0.83
N LEU A 239 -6.93 -14.87 -1.92
CA LEU A 239 -6.81 -13.90 -3.01
C LEU A 239 -7.42 -14.46 -4.30
N PRO A 240 -8.23 -13.67 -5.02
CA PRO A 240 -8.76 -14.06 -6.32
C PRO A 240 -7.64 -14.37 -7.30
N ARG A 241 -7.68 -15.56 -7.90
CA ARG A 241 -6.62 -16.08 -8.79
C ARG A 241 -6.22 -15.11 -9.92
N LYS A 242 -7.16 -14.34 -10.46
CA LYS A 242 -6.92 -13.34 -11.53
C LYS A 242 -5.98 -12.20 -11.11
N TYR A 243 -5.89 -11.90 -9.82
CA TYR A 243 -5.06 -10.83 -9.24
C TYR A 243 -3.79 -11.37 -8.59
N VAL A 244 -3.49 -12.65 -8.80
CA VAL A 244 -2.24 -13.27 -8.34
C VAL A 244 -1.38 -13.55 -9.58
N PRO A 245 -0.08 -13.24 -9.55
CA PRO A 245 0.85 -13.62 -10.61
C PRO A 245 0.91 -15.14 -10.86
N GLU A 246 1.16 -15.54 -12.11
CA GLU A 246 1.30 -16.96 -12.47
C GLU A 246 2.35 -17.69 -11.63
N TRP A 247 3.48 -17.04 -11.35
CA TRP A 247 4.57 -17.63 -10.56
C TRP A 247 4.24 -17.82 -9.07
N TYR A 248 3.11 -17.26 -8.60
CA TYR A 248 2.49 -17.52 -7.30
C TYR A 248 1.24 -18.42 -7.39
N GLY A 249 1.04 -19.10 -8.52
CA GLY A 249 -0.07 -20.02 -8.78
C GLY A 249 -1.34 -19.35 -9.31
N GLY A 250 -1.26 -18.07 -9.65
CA GLY A 250 -2.38 -17.27 -10.13
C GLY A 250 -2.78 -17.52 -11.58
N SER A 251 -3.07 -16.44 -12.31
CA SER A 251 -3.51 -16.48 -13.72
C SER A 251 -2.35 -16.22 -14.68
N LYS A 252 -2.36 -16.87 -15.86
CA LYS A 252 -1.46 -16.56 -16.98
C LYS A 252 -1.70 -15.18 -17.56
N ASP A 253 -2.95 -14.72 -17.48
CA ASP A 253 -3.38 -13.41 -17.94
C ASP A 253 -3.23 -12.33 -16.85
N PHE A 254 -2.47 -12.63 -15.79
CA PHE A 254 -2.23 -11.66 -14.72
C PHE A 254 -1.62 -10.39 -15.29
N LYS A 255 -2.32 -9.28 -15.07
CA LYS A 255 -1.84 -7.93 -15.33
C LYS A 255 -2.12 -7.12 -14.07
N PRO A 256 -1.08 -6.60 -13.40
CA PRO A 256 -1.29 -5.72 -12.26
C PRO A 256 -2.07 -4.48 -12.72
N LEU A 257 -2.89 -3.92 -11.83
CA LEU A 257 -3.60 -2.68 -12.11
C LEU A 257 -2.61 -1.53 -12.32
N LYS A 258 -1.55 -1.50 -11.50
CA LYS A 258 -0.45 -0.54 -11.59
C LYS A 258 0.85 -1.22 -11.18
N ILE A 259 1.91 -0.98 -11.94
CA ILE A 259 3.28 -1.36 -11.60
C ILE A 259 3.98 -0.12 -11.08
N TYR A 260 4.69 -0.30 -9.98
CA TYR A 260 5.53 0.70 -9.38
C TYR A 260 6.90 0.08 -9.11
N GLY A 261 7.88 0.94 -8.94
CA GLY A 261 9.17 0.66 -9.53
C GLY A 261 9.29 1.75 -10.56
#